data_AF-A0A374MXW2-F1
#
_entry.id   AF-A0A374MXW2-F1
#
_cell.length_a   1.000
_cell.length_b   1.000
_cell.length_c   1.000
_cell.angle_alpha   90.00
_cell.angle_beta   90.00
_cell.angle_gamma   90.00
#
_symmetry.space_group_name_H-M   'P 1'
#
loop_
_entity.id
_entity.type
_entity.pdbx_description
1 polymer ?
#
loop_
_entity_poly.entity_id
_entity_poly.type
_entity_poly.pdbx_seq_one_letter_code
_entity_poly.pdbx_strand_id
1 'polypeptide(L)'
;MRKKFLTITFFCVGCGILITGCSSGYKIKPASVNQTGYVTQNPMSSAEYSLFLNKETTVFTNALVTRMNSIKNITKENKKEELAMIKTNLSDMEAAANEVRVTMPSVGRDEDKEAMDTAMEAAIEHMKSYKNALKKNKNTSEYVQVFENDFNEITGLAQMYYN
;
A
#
# COMPACT_ATOMS: atom_id res chain seq x y z
N MET A 1 -49.49 48.01 17.59
CA MET A 1 -48.62 49.21 17.51
C MET A 1 -47.16 48.75 17.54
N ARG A 2 -46.39 49.10 16.51
CA ARG A 2 -44.97 48.74 16.34
C ARG A 2 -44.09 49.44 17.39
N LYS A 3 -43.20 48.70 18.05
CA LYS A 3 -42.14 49.27 18.93
C LYS A 3 -40.76 49.02 18.32
N LYS A 4 -39.92 50.03 18.56
CA LYS A 4 -38.65 50.41 17.93
C LYS A 4 -37.45 49.59 18.41
N PHE A 5 -36.29 49.81 17.77
CA PHE A 5 -34.92 50.10 18.31
C PHE A 5 -33.85 49.43 17.41
N LEU A 6 -33.06 50.19 16.65
CA LEU A 6 -31.92 51.07 16.97
C LEU A 6 -30.58 50.30 16.88
N THR A 7 -29.78 50.73 15.91
CA THR A 7 -28.38 50.43 15.62
C THR A 7 -27.47 50.68 16.83
N ILE A 8 -26.40 49.90 17.02
CA ILE A 8 -25.09 50.34 17.56
C ILE A 8 -24.01 49.29 17.22
N THR A 9 -22.97 49.77 16.55
CA THR A 9 -21.69 49.08 16.28
C THR A 9 -20.81 49.16 17.53
N PHE A 10 -20.13 48.07 17.92
CA PHE A 10 -19.12 48.10 18.98
C PHE A 10 -17.78 47.56 18.47
N PHE A 11 -16.78 48.44 18.60
CA PHE A 11 -15.37 48.25 18.33
C PHE A 11 -14.72 47.74 19.62
N CYS A 12 -14.03 46.59 19.60
CA CYS A 12 -13.20 46.14 20.72
C CYS A 12 -11.75 45.94 20.25
N VAL A 13 -10.88 46.82 20.73
CA VAL A 13 -9.41 46.68 20.75
C VAL A 13 -9.03 46.02 22.08
N GLY A 14 -8.15 45.02 22.07
CA GLY A 14 -7.40 44.64 23.28
C GLY A 14 -7.03 43.16 23.46
N CYS A 15 -5.79 42.82 23.05
CA CYS A 15 -4.82 41.88 23.63
C CYS A 15 -5.11 40.38 23.88
N GLY A 16 -4.18 39.56 23.35
CA GLY A 16 -3.94 38.14 23.64
C GLY A 16 -4.60 37.26 22.58
N ILE A 17 -3.89 36.58 21.69
CA ILE A 17 -2.89 35.54 21.96
C ILE A 17 -1.90 35.54 20.78
N LEU A 18 -0.61 35.52 21.10
CA LEU A 18 0.45 35.09 20.19
C LEU A 18 0.21 33.61 19.85
N ILE A 19 -0.51 33.34 18.75
CA ILE A 19 -0.39 32.08 18.04
C ILE A 19 0.43 32.39 16.80
N THR A 20 1.75 32.48 16.96
CA THR A 20 2.68 32.17 15.87
C THR A 20 2.61 30.65 15.62
N GLY A 21 1.43 30.17 15.23
CA GLY A 21 1.31 28.88 14.57
C GLY A 21 1.73 29.16 13.14
N CYS A 22 2.90 28.64 12.75
CA CYS A 22 3.44 28.77 11.41
C CYS A 22 2.33 28.68 10.37
N SER A 23 2.04 29.84 9.78
CA SER A 23 1.05 30.00 8.74
C SER A 23 1.44 29.19 7.52
N SER A 24 0.40 28.68 6.86
CA SER A 24 0.31 28.50 5.41
C SER A 24 1.32 27.56 4.75
N GLY A 25 0.91 26.31 4.51
CA GLY A 25 1.58 25.49 3.48
C GLY A 25 1.05 24.07 3.36
N TYR A 26 0.85 23.38 4.48
CA TYR A 26 0.54 21.95 4.48
C TYR A 26 -0.96 21.71 4.47
N LYS A 27 -1.58 21.89 3.29
CA LYS A 27 -2.85 21.22 3.04
C LYS A 27 -2.54 19.73 2.87
N ILE A 28 -3.05 18.90 3.78
CA ILE A 28 -3.09 17.44 3.56
C ILE A 28 -3.89 17.22 2.28
N LYS A 29 -3.20 16.86 1.20
CA LYS A 29 -3.82 16.53 -0.09
C LYS A 29 -3.79 15.01 -0.26
N PRO A 30 -4.85 14.41 -0.82
CA PRO A 30 -4.77 13.03 -1.31
C PRO A 30 -3.72 12.96 -2.42
N ALA A 31 -2.93 11.89 -2.47
CA ALA A 31 -1.81 11.79 -3.41
C ALA A 31 -2.26 11.54 -4.87
N SER A 32 -3.52 11.17 -5.11
CA SER A 32 -4.16 11.21 -6.43
C SER A 32 -5.69 11.33 -6.34
N VAL A 33 -6.36 11.62 -7.47
CA VAL A 33 -7.83 11.75 -7.57
C VAL A 33 -8.58 10.46 -7.17
N ASN A 34 -7.87 9.32 -7.18
CA ASN A 34 -8.41 8.00 -6.89
C ASN A 34 -7.96 7.41 -5.53
N GLN A 35 -7.12 8.11 -4.76
CA GLN A 35 -6.66 7.63 -3.45
C GLN A 35 -7.57 8.12 -2.31
N THR A 36 -8.25 7.19 -1.65
CA THR A 36 -8.91 7.42 -0.35
C THR A 36 -7.91 7.14 0.79
N GLY A 37 -7.33 8.16 1.43
CA GLY A 37 -6.47 7.94 2.61
C GLY A 37 -5.47 9.06 2.93
N TYR A 38 -4.73 8.88 4.02
CA TYR A 38 -3.58 9.71 4.40
C TYR A 38 -2.32 9.14 3.75
N VAL A 39 -1.43 10.02 3.29
CA VAL A 39 -0.09 9.67 2.80
C VAL A 39 0.98 10.38 3.62
N THR A 40 2.18 9.81 3.70
CA THR A 40 3.29 10.52 4.36
C THR A 40 3.58 11.82 3.60
N GLN A 41 3.85 12.90 4.34
CA GLN A 41 3.96 14.25 3.74
C GLN A 41 5.38 14.62 3.31
N ASN A 42 6.38 13.92 3.85
CA ASN A 42 7.79 14.18 3.60
C ASN A 42 8.41 12.96 2.92
N PRO A 43 9.29 13.17 1.93
CA PRO A 43 9.96 12.06 1.27
C PRO A 43 10.96 11.43 2.23
N MET A 44 11.11 10.12 2.16
CA MET A 44 12.17 9.41 2.88
C MET A 44 13.54 9.70 2.26
N SER A 45 14.61 9.61 3.06
CA SER A 45 15.94 9.50 2.47
C SER A 45 16.03 8.24 1.61
N SER A 46 16.95 8.20 0.66
CA SER A 46 17.09 7.04 -0.22
C SER A 46 17.36 5.76 0.57
N ALA A 47 18.24 5.82 1.59
CA ALA A 47 18.54 4.68 2.45
C ALA A 47 17.32 4.17 3.24
N GLU A 48 16.52 5.08 3.82
CA GLU A 48 15.30 4.70 4.54
C GLU A 48 14.26 4.10 3.58
N TYR A 49 14.12 4.67 2.39
CA TYR A 49 13.17 4.18 1.39
C TYR A 49 13.54 2.79 0.88
N SER A 50 14.82 2.51 0.66
CA SER A 50 15.30 1.18 0.28
C SER A 50 15.03 0.16 1.37
N LEU A 51 15.33 0.48 2.63
CA LEU A 51 15.05 -0.39 3.77
C LEU A 51 13.55 -0.68 3.90
N PHE A 52 12.72 0.34 3.74
CA PHE A 52 11.26 0.22 3.72
C PHE A 52 10.79 -0.73 2.60
N LEU A 53 11.19 -0.48 1.35
CA LEU A 53 10.76 -1.31 0.23
C LEU A 53 11.25 -2.75 0.34
N ASN A 54 12.43 -2.98 0.90
CA ASN A 54 12.93 -4.33 1.15
C ASN A 54 12.08 -5.10 2.14
N LYS A 55 11.61 -4.43 3.20
CA LYS A 55 10.69 -5.01 4.17
C LYS A 55 9.40 -5.45 3.48
N GLU A 56 8.78 -4.56 2.70
CA GLU A 56 7.50 -4.87 2.04
C GLU A 56 7.68 -5.92 0.92
N THR A 57 8.76 -5.84 0.15
CA THR A 57 9.14 -6.85 -0.86
C THR A 57 9.31 -8.24 -0.25
N THR A 58 9.88 -8.34 0.95
CA THR A 58 10.09 -9.62 1.63
C THR A 58 8.77 -10.31 2.00
N VAL A 59 7.71 -9.55 2.30
CA VAL A 59 6.38 -10.11 2.53
C VAL A 59 5.88 -10.82 1.26
N PHE A 60 6.02 -10.17 0.11
CA PHE A 60 5.62 -10.70 -1.19
C PHE A 60 6.47 -11.89 -1.63
N THR A 61 7.79 -11.85 -1.48
CA THR A 61 8.65 -12.95 -1.93
C THR A 61 8.45 -14.22 -1.11
N ASN A 62 8.33 -14.09 0.22
CA ASN A 62 7.94 -15.21 1.10
C ASN A 62 6.54 -15.73 0.73
N ALA A 63 5.62 -14.79 0.51
CA ALA A 63 4.38 -14.88 -0.27
C ALA A 63 4.42 -15.91 -1.40
N LEU A 64 5.16 -15.59 -2.44
CA LEU A 64 5.12 -16.28 -3.72
C LEU A 64 5.92 -17.59 -3.68
N VAL A 65 7.12 -17.59 -3.10
CA VAL A 65 8.02 -18.75 -3.07
C VAL A 65 7.39 -19.94 -2.36
N THR A 66 6.76 -19.71 -1.21
CA THR A 66 6.14 -20.80 -0.47
C THR A 66 4.97 -21.39 -1.26
N ARG A 67 4.20 -20.57 -1.99
CA ARG A 67 3.07 -21.03 -2.81
C ARG A 67 3.51 -21.76 -4.07
N MET A 68 4.58 -21.32 -4.72
CA MET A 68 5.22 -22.09 -5.80
C MET A 68 5.64 -23.49 -5.34
N ASN A 69 6.12 -23.63 -4.10
CA ASN A 69 6.44 -24.92 -3.50
C ASN A 69 5.19 -25.72 -3.09
N SER A 70 4.16 -25.07 -2.54
CA SER A 70 2.89 -25.71 -2.17
C SER A 70 2.14 -26.28 -3.38
N ILE A 71 2.09 -25.57 -4.50
CA ILE A 71 1.33 -25.99 -5.71
C ILE A 71 1.75 -27.40 -6.17
N LYS A 72 3.04 -27.72 -6.07
CA LYS A 72 3.59 -29.03 -6.48
C LYS A 72 3.18 -30.18 -5.56
N ASN A 73 2.79 -29.86 -4.32
CA ASN A 73 2.59 -30.82 -3.23
C ASN A 73 1.16 -30.78 -2.65
N ILE A 74 0.25 -30.06 -3.31
CA ILE A 74 -1.12 -29.91 -2.82
C ILE A 74 -1.89 -31.22 -2.99
N THR A 75 -2.52 -31.67 -1.92
CA THR A 75 -3.36 -32.87 -1.87
C THR A 75 -4.74 -32.51 -1.33
N LYS A 76 -5.65 -33.49 -1.33
CA LYS A 76 -6.99 -33.28 -0.77
C LYS A 76 -6.94 -33.04 0.74
N GLU A 77 -5.99 -33.67 1.42
CA GLU A 77 -5.83 -33.59 2.89
C GLU A 77 -5.32 -32.22 3.33
N ASN A 78 -4.33 -31.65 2.65
CA ASN A 78 -3.70 -30.39 3.04
C ASN A 78 -4.35 -29.14 2.41
N LYS A 79 -5.25 -29.29 1.43
CA LYS A 79 -5.91 -28.17 0.75
C LYS A 79 -6.59 -27.18 1.70
N LYS A 80 -7.21 -27.65 2.79
CA LYS A 80 -7.89 -26.77 3.74
C LYS A 80 -6.89 -25.84 4.47
N GLU A 81 -5.74 -26.38 4.83
CA GLU A 81 -4.66 -25.65 5.49
C GLU A 81 -4.04 -24.65 4.53
N GLU A 82 -3.76 -25.06 3.28
CA GLU A 82 -3.27 -24.15 2.24
C GLU A 82 -4.23 -22.97 2.03
N LEU A 83 -5.55 -23.21 1.95
CA LEU A 83 -6.53 -22.14 1.81
C LEU A 83 -6.55 -21.17 3.01
N ALA A 84 -6.24 -21.65 4.21
CA ALA A 84 -6.11 -20.81 5.39
C ALA A 84 -4.83 -19.95 5.31
N MET A 85 -3.70 -20.56 4.93
CA MET A 85 -2.44 -19.85 4.73
C MET A 85 -2.55 -18.77 3.65
N ILE A 86 -3.15 -19.08 2.49
CA ILE A 86 -3.36 -18.09 1.42
C ILE A 86 -4.20 -16.91 1.92
N LYS A 87 -5.19 -17.15 2.80
CA LYS A 87 -6.00 -16.05 3.36
C LYS A 87 -5.14 -15.13 4.23
N THR A 88 -4.29 -15.68 5.08
CA THR A 88 -3.35 -14.89 5.91
C THR A 88 -2.37 -14.13 5.02
N ASN A 89 -1.74 -14.81 4.06
CA ASN A 89 -0.77 -14.16 3.18
C ASN A 89 -1.39 -13.07 2.31
N LEU A 90 -2.63 -13.23 1.83
CA LEU A 90 -3.34 -12.16 1.16
C LEU A 90 -3.52 -10.92 2.06
N SER A 91 -3.87 -11.13 3.33
CA SER A 91 -4.00 -10.01 4.28
C SER A 91 -2.67 -9.29 4.48
N ASP A 92 -1.57 -10.04 4.60
CA ASP A 92 -0.23 -9.47 4.78
C ASP A 92 0.25 -8.74 3.52
N MET A 93 0.03 -9.32 2.34
CA MET A 93 0.36 -8.71 1.05
C MET A 93 -0.45 -7.43 0.80
N GLU A 94 -1.76 -7.45 1.09
CA GLU A 94 -2.63 -6.26 0.96
C GLU A 94 -2.20 -5.14 1.92
N ALA A 95 -1.77 -5.49 3.14
CA ALA A 95 -1.22 -4.53 4.09
C ALA A 95 0.10 -3.93 3.58
N ALA A 96 1.02 -4.76 3.11
CA ALA A 96 2.31 -4.34 2.56
C ALA A 96 2.16 -3.43 1.32
N ALA A 97 1.28 -3.81 0.37
CA ALA A 97 0.96 -2.97 -0.78
C ALA A 97 0.37 -1.63 -0.35
N ASN A 98 -0.53 -1.62 0.64
CA ASN A 98 -1.10 -0.38 1.14
C ASN A 98 -0.03 0.52 1.78
N GLU A 99 0.92 -0.03 2.53
CA GLU A 99 2.06 0.73 3.07
C GLU A 99 2.89 1.37 1.94
N VAL A 100 3.21 0.62 0.88
CA VAL A 100 3.91 1.16 -0.30
C VAL A 100 3.10 2.28 -0.95
N ARG A 101 1.78 2.08 -1.10
CA ARG A 101 0.89 3.04 -1.75
C ARG A 101 0.84 4.39 -1.03
N VAL A 102 0.81 4.37 0.31
CA VAL A 102 0.67 5.58 1.15
C VAL A 102 2.00 6.22 1.55
N THR A 103 3.11 5.52 1.33
CA THR A 103 4.45 6.02 1.64
C THR A 103 4.98 6.89 0.50
N MET A 104 5.31 8.14 0.81
CA MET A 104 6.00 9.05 -0.08
C MET A 104 7.43 8.56 -0.31
N PRO A 105 7.84 8.39 -1.59
CA PRO A 105 9.11 7.77 -1.90
C PRO A 105 10.27 8.73 -1.66
N SER A 106 11.50 8.25 -1.86
CA SER A 106 12.64 9.16 -1.98
C SER A 106 12.47 10.09 -3.19
N VAL A 107 13.11 11.26 -3.15
CA VAL A 107 13.00 12.26 -4.21
C VAL A 107 13.39 11.65 -5.57
N GLY A 108 12.54 11.82 -6.57
CA GLY A 108 12.78 11.33 -7.95
C GLY A 108 12.47 9.84 -8.15
N ARG A 109 11.76 9.20 -7.21
CA ARG A 109 11.39 7.78 -7.27
C ARG A 109 9.86 7.56 -7.38
N ASP A 110 9.11 8.56 -7.82
CA ASP A 110 7.65 8.49 -7.93
C ASP A 110 7.20 7.43 -8.95
N GLU A 111 7.85 7.37 -10.11
CA GLU A 111 7.55 6.38 -11.16
C GLU A 111 7.90 4.96 -10.69
N ASP A 112 9.05 4.79 -10.04
CA ASP A 112 9.47 3.49 -9.52
C ASP A 112 8.50 3.00 -8.41
N LYS A 113 7.94 3.92 -7.61
CA LYS A 113 6.92 3.59 -6.61
C LYS A 113 5.62 3.16 -7.28
N GLU A 114 5.18 3.85 -8.33
CA GLU A 114 3.96 3.50 -9.07
C GLU A 114 4.09 2.13 -9.74
N ALA A 115 5.26 1.83 -10.31
CA ALA A 115 5.57 0.51 -10.86
C ALA A 115 5.52 -0.57 -9.78
N MET A 116 6.10 -0.32 -8.60
CA MET A 116 6.06 -1.26 -7.48
C MET A 116 4.63 -1.49 -6.96
N ASP A 117 3.84 -0.43 -6.80
CA ASP A 117 2.43 -0.51 -6.39
C ASP A 117 1.63 -1.38 -7.37
N THR A 118 1.81 -1.15 -8.67
CA THR A 118 1.17 -1.92 -9.74
C THR A 118 1.55 -3.40 -9.71
N ALA A 119 2.84 -3.71 -9.58
CA ALA A 119 3.32 -5.09 -9.52
C ALA A 119 2.80 -5.83 -8.27
N MET A 120 2.76 -5.14 -7.12
CA MET A 120 2.19 -5.68 -5.88
C MET A 120 0.69 -5.94 -6.00
N GLU A 121 -0.07 -5.02 -6.59
CA GLU A 121 -1.51 -5.22 -6.85
C GLU A 121 -1.76 -6.41 -7.79
N ALA A 122 -0.97 -6.55 -8.87
CA ALA A 122 -1.05 -7.68 -9.79
C ALA A 122 -0.80 -9.02 -9.07
N ALA A 123 0.25 -9.12 -8.26
CA ALA A 123 0.56 -10.31 -7.49
C ALA A 123 -0.54 -10.69 -6.48
N ILE A 124 -1.19 -9.69 -5.86
CA ILE A 124 -2.36 -9.91 -4.99
C ILE A 124 -3.52 -10.51 -5.78
N GLU A 125 -3.83 -9.98 -6.98
CA GLU A 125 -4.91 -10.50 -7.81
C GLU A 125 -4.62 -11.91 -8.35
N HIS A 126 -3.37 -12.22 -8.69
CA HIS A 126 -2.94 -13.58 -9.02
C HIS A 126 -3.12 -14.53 -7.84
N MET A 127 -2.74 -14.12 -6.62
CA MET A 127 -2.93 -14.92 -5.40
C MET A 127 -4.43 -15.14 -5.08
N LYS A 128 -5.29 -14.15 -5.30
CA LYS A 128 -6.75 -14.30 -5.20
C LYS A 128 -7.29 -15.29 -6.25
N SER A 129 -6.78 -15.23 -7.47
CA SER A 129 -7.15 -16.13 -8.56
C SER A 129 -6.75 -17.57 -8.28
N TYR A 130 -5.52 -17.79 -7.78
CA TYR A 130 -5.03 -19.09 -7.30
C TYR A 130 -5.93 -19.66 -6.19
N LYS A 131 -6.22 -18.86 -5.15
CA LYS A 131 -7.15 -19.25 -4.07
C LYS A 131 -8.50 -19.72 -4.62
N ASN A 132 -9.05 -18.99 -5.58
CA ASN A 132 -10.34 -19.30 -6.19
C ASN A 132 -10.30 -20.57 -7.05
N ALA A 133 -9.23 -20.77 -7.82
CA ALA A 133 -8.98 -21.99 -8.58
C ALA A 133 -8.87 -23.21 -7.66
N LEU A 134 -8.08 -23.08 -6.59
CA LEU A 134 -7.89 -24.13 -5.59
C LEU A 134 -9.22 -24.48 -4.92
N LYS A 135 -10.02 -23.50 -4.47
CA LYS A 135 -11.37 -23.74 -3.91
C LYS A 135 -12.26 -24.57 -4.84
N LYS A 136 -12.26 -24.24 -6.14
CA LYS A 136 -13.05 -24.87 -7.19
C LYS A 136 -12.49 -26.22 -7.68
N ASN A 137 -11.40 -26.72 -7.08
CA ASN A 137 -10.68 -27.92 -7.53
C ASN A 137 -10.24 -27.85 -9.00
N LYS A 138 -9.93 -26.64 -9.51
CA LYS A 138 -9.33 -26.47 -10.83
C LYS A 138 -7.85 -26.84 -10.79
N ASN A 139 -7.27 -27.15 -11.94
CA ASN A 139 -5.81 -27.26 -12.06
C ASN A 139 -5.17 -25.92 -11.70
N THR A 140 -4.15 -25.96 -10.83
CA THR A 140 -3.41 -24.78 -10.37
C THR A 140 -1.94 -24.79 -10.80
N SER A 141 -1.50 -25.76 -11.61
CA SER A 141 -0.09 -25.91 -12.00
C SER A 141 0.48 -24.68 -12.71
N GLU A 142 -0.36 -23.97 -13.48
CA GLU A 142 0.03 -22.75 -14.20
C GLU A 142 0.44 -21.61 -13.26
N TYR A 143 -0.06 -21.59 -12.02
CA TYR A 143 0.24 -20.54 -11.06
C TYR A 143 1.69 -20.55 -10.57
N VAL A 144 2.45 -21.63 -10.80
CA VAL A 144 3.89 -21.63 -10.52
C VAL A 144 4.59 -20.57 -11.38
N GLN A 145 4.32 -20.57 -12.68
CA GLN A 145 4.93 -19.61 -13.60
C GLN A 145 4.40 -18.19 -13.37
N VAL A 146 3.11 -18.05 -13.06
CA VAL A 146 2.53 -16.75 -12.70
C VAL A 146 3.25 -16.15 -11.49
N PHE A 147 3.41 -16.92 -10.41
CA PHE A 147 4.11 -16.45 -9.21
C PHE A 147 5.60 -16.24 -9.39
N GLU A 148 6.24 -16.99 -10.29
CA GLU A 148 7.64 -16.76 -10.66
C GLU A 148 7.81 -15.42 -11.40
N ASN A 149 6.89 -15.11 -12.31
CA ASN A 149 6.87 -13.81 -12.99
C ASN A 149 6.65 -12.66 -12.00
N ASP A 150 5.65 -12.78 -11.12
CA ASP A 150 5.38 -11.79 -10.06
C ASP A 150 6.61 -11.58 -9.16
N PHE A 151 7.28 -12.69 -8.80
CA PHE A 151 8.49 -12.65 -7.97
C PHE A 151 9.61 -11.89 -8.68
N ASN A 152 9.86 -12.20 -9.96
CA ASN A 152 10.92 -11.58 -10.74
C ASN A 152 10.66 -10.08 -10.97
N GLU A 153 9.41 -9.71 -11.23
CA GLU A 153 9.02 -8.31 -11.43
C GLU A 153 9.22 -7.50 -10.14
N ILE A 154 8.66 -7.95 -9.02
CA ILE A 154 8.78 -7.27 -7.73
C ILE A 154 10.24 -7.18 -7.28
N THR A 155 11.01 -8.26 -7.38
CA THR A 155 12.43 -8.24 -6.97
C THR A 155 13.30 -7.40 -7.90
N GLY A 156 13.00 -7.37 -9.20
CA GLY A 156 13.67 -6.50 -10.16
C GLY A 156 13.45 -5.02 -9.83
N LEU A 157 12.21 -4.63 -9.52
CA LEU A 157 11.88 -3.28 -9.08
C LEU A 157 12.57 -2.93 -7.75
N ALA A 158 12.62 -3.87 -6.80
CA ALA A 158 13.30 -3.65 -5.52
C ALA A 158 14.81 -3.39 -5.68
N GLN A 159 15.47 -4.06 -6.64
CA GLN A 159 16.89 -3.86 -6.92
C GLN A 159 17.22 -2.44 -7.39
N MET A 160 16.27 -1.73 -8.01
CA MET A 160 16.46 -0.33 -8.42
C MET A 160 16.72 0.62 -7.26
N TYR A 161 16.44 0.22 -6.02
CA TYR A 161 16.58 1.05 -4.83
C TYR A 161 17.88 0.83 -4.06
N TYR A 162 18.72 -0.12 -4.45
CA TYR A 162 20.02 -0.34 -3.83
C TYR A 162 21.15 0.47 -4.48
N ASN A 163 20.85 1.20 -5.56
CA ASN A 163 21.80 1.99 -6.35
C ASN A 163 21.51 3.50 -6.27
#